data_AF-A0A9D3YW25-F1
#
_entry.id   AF-A0A9D3YW25-F1
#
_cell.length_a   1.000
_cell.length_b   1.000
_cell.length_c   1.000
_cell.angle_alpha   90.00
_cell.angle_beta   90.00
_cell.angle_gamma   90.00
#
_symmetry.space_group_name_H-M   'P 1'
#
loop_
_entity.id
_entity.type
_entity.pdbx_description
1 polymer ?
#
loop_
_entity_poly.entity_id
_entity_poly.type
_entity_poly.pdbx_seq_one_letter_code
_entity_poly.pdbx_strand_id
1 'polypeptide(L)'
;MMGLSPIDVVVILAFVGGVTSLECWHCISDDCGSDPSNNYKAFKRPCSEQQSCQKVYFEMIEETDKGTFVHSSIVRGCASRCMSRDDFENCTHQLHTSRGCVRKDCCSDNDLCNSAHPLFEIPSYFNVKIIFIFLFCDML
;
A
#
# COMPACT_ATOMS: atom_id res chain seq x y z
N MET A 1 52.72 -38.45 5.68
CA MET A 1 52.31 -37.04 5.86
C MET A 1 52.05 -36.45 4.49
N MET A 2 50.79 -36.38 4.07
CA MET A 2 50.37 -35.62 2.89
C MET A 2 49.34 -34.63 3.42
N GLY A 3 49.74 -33.37 3.52
CA GLY A 3 48.90 -32.28 4.00
C GLY A 3 47.90 -31.89 2.92
N LEU A 4 46.62 -31.87 3.27
CA LEU A 4 45.58 -31.30 2.43
C LEU A 4 45.82 -29.79 2.30
N SER A 5 45.79 -29.29 1.06
CA SER A 5 45.91 -27.86 0.74
C SER A 5 44.73 -27.06 1.29
N PRO A 6 44.93 -25.80 1.73
CA PRO A 6 43.92 -25.01 2.45
C PRO A 6 42.88 -24.33 1.54
N ILE A 7 42.58 -24.88 0.36
CA ILE A 7 41.74 -24.20 -0.64
C ILE A 7 40.62 -25.14 -1.08
N ASP A 8 39.63 -25.33 -0.21
CA ASP A 8 38.28 -25.69 -0.62
C ASP A 8 37.32 -24.94 0.31
N VAL A 9 37.22 -23.64 0.04
CA VAL A 9 36.25 -22.72 0.62
C VAL A 9 34.88 -23.10 0.07
N VAL A 10 34.02 -23.66 0.93
CA VAL A 10 32.58 -23.75 0.65
C VAL A 10 31.84 -23.07 1.80
N VAL A 11 31.76 -21.74 1.74
CA VAL A 11 30.82 -20.96 2.56
C VAL A 11 29.47 -21.03 1.87
N ILE A 12 28.60 -21.93 2.34
CA ILE A 12 27.20 -21.96 1.91
C ILE A 12 26.50 -20.76 2.60
N LEU A 13 26.50 -19.62 1.92
CA LEU A 13 25.64 -18.49 2.26
C LEU A 13 24.19 -18.89 1.95
N ALA A 14 23.51 -19.43 2.95
CA ALA A 14 22.07 -19.62 2.92
C ALA A 14 21.41 -18.23 2.93
N PHE A 15 21.10 -17.70 1.74
CA PHE A 15 20.16 -16.59 1.61
C PHE A 15 18.78 -17.10 2.02
N VAL A 16 18.46 -17.04 3.31
CA VAL A 16 17.07 -17.05 3.78
C VAL A 16 16.50 -15.68 3.43
N GLY A 17 16.29 -15.45 2.13
CA GLY A 17 15.49 -14.33 1.65
C GLY A 17 14.05 -14.64 2.03
N GLY A 18 13.66 -14.30 3.25
CA GLY A 18 12.27 -14.34 3.67
C GLY A 18 11.48 -13.50 2.67
N VAL A 19 10.54 -14.11 1.96
CA VAL A 19 9.59 -13.39 1.13
C VAL A 19 8.72 -12.61 2.12
N THR A 20 9.06 -11.36 2.39
CA THR A 20 8.25 -10.50 3.27
C THR A 20 6.97 -10.20 2.50
N SER A 21 5.88 -10.82 2.93
CA SER A 21 4.54 -10.56 2.43
C SER A 21 4.16 -9.11 2.75
N LEU A 22 3.83 -8.31 1.73
CA LEU A 22 3.33 -6.95 1.90
C LEU A 22 2.16 -6.93 2.88
N GLU A 23 2.21 -6.11 3.91
CA GLU A 23 1.13 -5.92 4.88
C GLU A 23 0.31 -4.66 4.52
N CYS A 24 -1.02 -4.75 4.51
CA CYS A 24 -1.88 -3.62 4.18
C CYS A 24 -2.97 -3.42 5.23
N TRP A 25 -3.49 -2.19 5.34
CA TRP A 25 -4.72 -1.95 6.10
C TRP A 25 -5.91 -2.58 5.39
N HIS A 26 -6.76 -3.23 6.16
CA HIS A 26 -8.03 -3.77 5.73
C HIS A 26 -9.13 -3.11 6.56
N CYS A 27 -10.14 -2.56 5.89
CA CYS A 27 -11.27 -1.92 6.56
C CYS A 27 -12.50 -1.96 5.66
N ILE A 28 -13.59 -2.52 6.18
CA ILE A 28 -14.91 -2.58 5.54
C ILE A 28 -15.94 -2.17 6.61
N SER A 29 -16.22 -0.87 6.69
CA SER A 29 -17.08 -0.22 7.71
C SER A 29 -17.31 1.25 7.33
N ASP A 30 -18.32 1.87 7.92
CA ASP A 30 -18.69 3.28 7.66
C ASP A 30 -17.61 4.28 8.09
N ASP A 31 -16.77 3.93 9.07
CA ASP A 31 -15.73 4.77 9.66
C ASP A 31 -14.34 4.56 9.04
N CYS A 32 -14.24 3.81 7.93
CA CYS A 32 -12.98 3.63 7.24
C CYS A 32 -12.41 4.93 6.65
N GLY A 33 -13.13 6.06 6.65
CA GLY A 33 -12.52 7.35 6.32
C GLY A 33 -11.50 7.86 7.35
N SER A 34 -11.59 7.38 8.59
CA SER A 34 -10.67 7.75 9.68
C SER A 34 -9.29 7.11 9.52
N ASP A 35 -8.33 7.62 10.29
CA ASP A 35 -7.00 7.05 10.43
C ASP A 35 -7.12 5.58 10.88
N PRO A 36 -6.67 4.61 10.06
CA PRO A 36 -6.82 3.19 10.39
C PRO A 36 -6.01 2.79 11.64
N SER A 37 -4.99 3.55 12.04
CA SER A 37 -4.25 3.26 13.27
C SER A 37 -5.07 3.48 14.55
N ASN A 38 -6.10 4.34 14.47
CA ASN A 38 -6.97 4.70 15.58
C ASN A 38 -8.39 4.12 15.43
N ASN A 39 -8.64 3.30 14.40
CA ASN A 39 -9.92 2.68 14.13
C ASN A 39 -9.89 1.19 14.49
N TYR A 40 -10.62 0.78 15.52
CA TYR A 40 -10.68 -0.61 15.99
C TYR A 40 -11.24 -1.61 14.95
N LYS A 41 -11.93 -1.12 13.92
CA LYS A 41 -12.45 -1.93 12.80
C LYS A 41 -11.46 -2.04 11.64
N ALA A 42 -10.39 -1.24 11.64
CA ALA A 42 -9.30 -1.40 10.71
C ALA A 42 -8.27 -2.39 11.29
N PHE A 43 -7.82 -3.33 10.48
CA PHE A 43 -6.83 -4.32 10.89
C PHE A 43 -5.79 -4.51 9.80
N LYS A 44 -4.61 -4.97 10.21
CA LYS A 44 -3.49 -5.24 9.30
C LYS A 44 -3.62 -6.65 8.75
N ARG A 45 -3.35 -6.82 7.46
CA ARG A 45 -3.42 -8.13 6.81
C ARG A 45 -2.28 -8.31 5.82
N PRO A 46 -1.57 -9.46 5.85
CA PRO A 46 -0.61 -9.81 4.80
C PRO A 46 -1.35 -10.09 3.48
N CYS A 47 -0.85 -9.53 2.40
CA CYS A 47 -1.35 -9.73 1.05
C CYS A 47 -0.64 -10.89 0.34
N SER A 48 -1.33 -11.59 -0.56
CA SER A 48 -0.70 -12.65 -1.36
C SER A 48 0.39 -12.09 -2.29
N GLU A 49 1.25 -12.98 -2.79
CA GLU A 49 2.21 -12.62 -3.82
C GLU A 49 1.53 -11.89 -4.98
N GLN A 50 2.17 -10.84 -5.50
CA GLN A 50 1.68 -10.00 -6.61
C GLN A 50 0.42 -9.16 -6.29
N GLN A 51 0.02 -9.06 -5.03
CA GLN A 51 -0.99 -8.10 -4.58
C GLN A 51 -0.35 -6.80 -4.12
N SER A 52 -1.12 -5.72 -4.20
CA SER A 52 -0.77 -4.38 -3.72
C SER A 52 -1.81 -3.91 -2.71
N CYS A 53 -1.45 -2.95 -1.86
CA CYS A 53 -2.43 -2.28 -1.03
C CYS A 53 -3.35 -1.44 -1.91
N GLN A 54 -4.64 -1.44 -1.57
CA GLN A 54 -5.65 -0.60 -2.20
C GLN A 54 -6.42 0.21 -1.16
N LYS A 55 -6.82 1.42 -1.56
CA LYS A 55 -7.82 2.25 -0.91
C LYS A 55 -8.81 2.69 -1.97
N VAL A 56 -10.10 2.48 -1.72
CA VAL A 56 -11.18 2.82 -2.65
C VAL A 56 -12.11 3.81 -1.97
N TYR A 57 -12.29 4.98 -2.58
CA TYR A 57 -13.33 5.94 -2.26
C TYR A 57 -14.47 5.80 -3.27
N PHE A 58 -15.69 5.71 -2.79
CA PHE A 58 -16.91 5.66 -3.59
C PHE A 58 -17.85 6.78 -3.17
N GLU A 59 -18.54 7.39 -4.13
CA GLU A 59 -19.57 8.39 -3.89
C GLU A 59 -20.72 8.24 -4.89
N MET A 60 -21.95 8.38 -4.42
CA MET A 60 -23.15 8.46 -5.27
C MET A 60 -24.11 9.52 -4.74
N ILE A 61 -24.96 10.02 -5.63
CA ILE A 61 -25.96 11.05 -5.34
C ILE A 61 -27.34 10.44 -5.49
N GLU A 62 -28.19 10.63 -4.50
CA GLU A 62 -29.61 10.28 -4.55
C GLU A 62 -30.42 11.57 -4.55
N GLU A 63 -31.20 11.80 -5.61
CA GLU A 63 -32.09 12.95 -5.74
C GLU A 63 -33.53 12.52 -5.48
N THR A 64 -34.20 13.19 -4.54
CA THR A 64 -35.60 12.93 -4.18
C THR A 64 -36.37 14.24 -4.08
N ASP A 65 -37.69 14.17 -3.94
CA ASP A 65 -38.53 15.34 -3.67
C ASP A 65 -38.16 16.07 -2.37
N LYS A 66 -37.41 15.42 -1.47
CA LYS A 66 -36.93 15.98 -0.20
C LYS A 66 -35.56 16.64 -0.30
N GLY A 67 -34.93 16.58 -1.49
CA GLY A 67 -33.60 17.12 -1.75
C GLY A 67 -32.60 16.07 -2.22
N THR A 68 -31.34 16.50 -2.30
CA THR A 68 -30.19 15.72 -2.77
C THR A 68 -29.41 15.16 -1.58
N PHE A 69 -29.17 13.85 -1.58
CA PHE A 69 -28.39 13.13 -0.59
C PHE A 69 -27.11 12.59 -1.23
N VAL A 70 -25.98 12.72 -0.54
CA VAL A 70 -24.70 12.18 -0.98
C VAL A 70 -24.34 11.00 -0.10
N HIS A 71 -24.15 9.84 -0.71
CA HIS A 71 -23.72 8.62 -0.05
C HIS A 71 -22.27 8.35 -0.43
N SER A 72 -21.37 8.29 0.55
CA SER A 72 -19.96 8.01 0.31
C SER A 72 -19.44 6.89 1.20
N SER A 73 -18.42 6.16 0.73
CA SER A 73 -17.76 5.13 1.50
C SER A 73 -16.28 5.02 1.17
N ILE A 74 -15.50 4.53 2.13
CA ILE A 74 -14.09 4.20 1.95
C ILE A 74 -13.88 2.74 2.31
N VAL A 75 -13.15 1.99 1.50
CA VAL A 75 -12.71 0.64 1.84
C VAL A 75 -11.22 0.48 1.61
N ARG A 76 -10.59 -0.43 2.36
CA ARG A 76 -9.16 -0.73 2.26
C ARG A 76 -8.93 -2.23 2.22
N GLY A 77 -7.89 -2.67 1.52
CA GLY A 77 -7.45 -4.06 1.54
C GLY A 77 -6.30 -4.34 0.58
N CYS A 78 -6.19 -5.60 0.17
CA CYS A 78 -5.27 -6.06 -0.87
C CYS A 78 -6.00 -6.18 -2.21
N ALA A 79 -5.33 -5.88 -3.32
CA ALA A 79 -5.83 -6.13 -4.67
C ALA A 79 -4.76 -6.75 -5.55
N SER A 80 -5.17 -7.74 -6.36
CA SER A 80 -4.36 -8.23 -7.47
C SER A 80 -4.46 -7.26 -8.64
N ARG A 81 -3.33 -6.96 -9.30
CA ARG A 81 -3.28 -6.03 -10.46
C ARG A 81 -3.94 -4.68 -10.16
N CYS A 82 -3.60 -4.10 -9.01
CA CYS A 82 -4.12 -2.81 -8.61
C CYS A 82 -3.56 -1.71 -9.52
N MET A 83 -4.44 -0.89 -10.11
CA MET A 83 -4.07 0.30 -10.87
C MET A 83 -4.84 1.49 -10.32
N SER A 84 -4.13 2.55 -9.95
CA SER A 84 -4.76 3.78 -9.47
C SER A 84 -5.63 4.39 -10.57
N ARG A 85 -6.78 4.93 -10.18
CA ARG A 85 -7.74 5.55 -11.10
C ARG A 85 -8.59 6.54 -10.33
N ASP A 86 -8.87 7.68 -10.95
CA ASP A 86 -9.84 8.65 -10.45
C ASP A 86 -10.95 8.86 -11.48
N ASP A 87 -12.14 8.30 -11.20
CA ASP A 87 -13.30 8.47 -12.08
C ASP A 87 -13.97 9.84 -11.86
N PHE A 88 -13.65 10.58 -10.80
CA PHE A 88 -14.30 11.86 -10.48
C PHE A 88 -14.05 12.93 -11.55
N GLU A 89 -12.87 12.92 -12.19
CA GLU A 89 -12.55 13.87 -13.28
C GLU A 89 -13.55 13.80 -14.44
N ASN A 90 -14.11 12.61 -14.70
CA ASN A 90 -15.06 12.36 -15.79
C ASN A 90 -16.43 11.91 -15.29
N CYS A 91 -16.72 12.13 -14.00
CA CYS A 91 -17.97 11.65 -13.43
C CYS A 91 -19.13 12.60 -13.74
N THR A 92 -19.94 12.22 -14.72
CA THR A 92 -21.13 12.98 -15.08
C THR A 92 -22.20 12.86 -13.98
N HIS A 93 -23.15 13.80 -13.96
CA HIS A 93 -24.31 13.74 -13.07
C HIS A 93 -25.09 12.41 -13.19
N GLN A 94 -25.23 11.91 -14.43
CA GLN A 94 -25.85 10.60 -14.68
C GLN A 94 -25.07 9.46 -14.01
N LEU A 95 -23.73 9.51 -14.00
CA LEU A 95 -22.91 8.49 -13.34
C LEU A 95 -23.02 8.58 -11.82
N HIS A 96 -22.94 9.80 -11.26
CA HIS A 96 -23.15 10.05 -9.84
C HIS A 96 -24.48 9.49 -9.32
N THR A 97 -25.57 9.63 -10.11
CA THR A 97 -26.92 9.21 -9.69
C THR A 97 -27.26 7.75 -9.98
N SER A 98 -26.52 7.07 -10.86
CA SER A 98 -26.83 5.68 -11.25
C SER A 98 -25.81 4.63 -10.80
N ARG A 99 -24.51 4.92 -10.93
CA ARG A 99 -23.43 3.95 -10.67
C ARG A 99 -22.48 4.38 -9.55
N GLY A 100 -22.48 5.66 -9.22
CA GLY A 100 -21.48 6.28 -8.37
C GLY A 100 -20.12 6.43 -9.06
N CYS A 101 -19.27 7.24 -8.45
CA CYS A 101 -17.92 7.55 -8.88
C CYS A 101 -16.93 6.89 -7.93
N VAL A 102 -15.79 6.47 -8.46
CA VAL A 102 -14.78 5.75 -7.71
C VAL A 102 -13.42 6.40 -7.89
N ARG A 103 -12.73 6.66 -6.78
CA ARG A 103 -11.28 6.86 -6.78
C ARG A 103 -10.63 5.67 -6.12
N LYS A 104 -9.65 5.07 -6.78
CA LYS A 104 -8.88 3.95 -6.27
C LYS A 104 -7.40 4.34 -6.26
N ASP A 105 -6.79 4.22 -5.10
CA ASP A 105 -5.37 4.46 -4.88
C ASP A 105 -4.68 3.11 -4.60
N CYS A 106 -3.62 2.82 -5.33
CA CYS A 106 -2.86 1.58 -5.25
C CYS A 106 -1.40 1.88 -4.88
N CYS A 107 -0.83 1.08 -3.98
CA CYS A 107 0.57 1.20 -3.59
C CYS A 107 1.16 -0.15 -3.19
N SER A 108 2.46 -0.34 -3.44
CA SER A 108 3.19 -1.58 -3.14
C SER A 108 4.58 -1.33 -2.55
N ASP A 109 4.92 -0.07 -2.30
CA ASP A 109 6.30 0.33 -2.00
C ASP A 109 6.68 0.04 -0.55
N ASN A 110 5.70 0.06 0.36
CA ASN A 110 5.89 -0.16 1.78
C ASN A 110 4.64 -0.78 2.41
N ASP A 111 4.83 -1.47 3.54
CA ASP A 111 3.74 -1.93 4.38
C ASP A 111 2.84 -0.76 4.80
N LEU A 112 1.54 -1.03 4.85
CA LEU A 112 0.50 -0.12 5.33
C LEU A 112 0.41 1.20 4.55
N CYS A 113 0.90 1.22 3.31
CA CYS A 113 0.94 2.42 2.46
C CYS A 113 -0.47 2.96 2.12
N ASN A 114 -1.53 2.15 2.25
CA ASN A 114 -2.92 2.59 2.09
C ASN A 114 -3.52 3.27 3.35
N SER A 115 -2.67 3.69 4.28
CA SER A 115 -3.03 4.50 5.45
C SER A 115 -3.41 5.94 5.10
N ALA A 116 -2.83 6.50 4.04
CA ALA A 116 -2.79 7.94 3.79
C ALA A 116 -4.17 8.63 3.80
N HIS A 117 -4.26 9.71 4.58
CA HIS A 117 -5.22 10.80 4.49
C HIS A 117 -5.08 11.55 3.14
N PRO A 118 -6.10 12.27 2.66
CA PRO A 118 -5.97 13.06 1.43
C PRO A 118 -4.90 14.12 1.67
N LEU A 119 -3.88 14.23 0.82
CA LEU A 119 -3.15 15.47 0.48
C LEU A 119 -1.93 15.15 -0.41
N PHE A 120 -1.93 15.74 -1.61
CA PHE A 120 -0.79 16.08 -2.46
C PHE A 120 0.38 15.07 -2.54
N GLU A 121 0.44 14.34 -3.65
CA GLU A 121 1.65 13.64 -4.09
C GLU A 121 2.78 14.66 -4.35
N ILE A 122 3.79 14.68 -3.48
CA ILE A 122 5.10 15.18 -3.86
C ILE A 122 5.85 13.97 -4.44
N PRO A 123 6.34 14.01 -5.69
CA PRO A 123 7.02 12.87 -6.30
C PRO A 123 8.31 12.57 -5.55
N SER A 124 8.36 11.40 -4.92
CA SER A 124 9.52 10.83 -4.22
C SER A 124 10.54 10.28 -5.22
N TYR A 125 11.15 11.16 -6.02
CA TYR A 125 12.32 10.85 -6.85
C TYR A 125 13.61 11.34 -6.17
N PHE A 126 13.97 10.78 -5.02
CA PHE A 126 15.33 10.91 -4.48
C PHE A 126 15.75 9.61 -3.78
N ASN A 127 16.27 8.68 -4.58
CA ASN A 127 17.04 7.54 -4.08
C ASN A 127 18.43 8.04 -3.64
N VAL A 128 18.55 8.59 -2.43
CA VAL A 128 19.87 8.77 -1.82
C VAL A 128 20.21 7.51 -1.01
N LYS A 129 20.85 6.53 -1.65
CA LYS A 129 21.52 5.45 -0.92
C LYS A 129 22.81 5.99 -0.31
N ILE A 130 22.72 6.56 0.90
CA ILE A 130 23.93 6.82 1.70
C ILE A 130 24.37 5.49 2.29
N ILE A 131 25.35 4.86 1.65
CA ILE A 131 26.08 3.73 2.21
C ILE A 131 27.13 4.31 3.17
N PHE A 132 26.86 4.24 4.48
CA PHE A 132 27.90 4.44 5.49
C PHE A 132 28.70 3.14 5.62
N ILE A 133 29.81 3.04 4.89
CA ILE A 133 30.85 2.04 5.20
C ILE A 133 31.68 2.62 6.35
N PHE A 134 31.44 2.14 7.56
CA PHE A 134 32.39 2.29 8.66
C PHE A 134 33.50 1.25 8.47
N LEU A 135 34.61 1.66 7.85
CA LEU A 135 35.87 0.93 7.96
C LEU A 135 36.43 1.20 9.36
N PHE A 136 36.23 0.25 10.27
CA PHE A 136 37.08 0.14 11.46
C PHE A 136 38.48 -0.25 10.98
N CYS A 137 39.36 0.75 10.90
CA CYS A 137 40.79 0.53 10.83
C CYS A 137 41.30 0.53 12.27
N ASP A 138 41.16 -0.59 12.97
CA ASP A 138 41.94 -0.85 14.18
C ASP A 138 43.26 -1.47 13.73
N MET A 139 44.29 -0.62 13.59
CA MET A 139 45.68 -1.06 13.71
C MET A 139 46.21 -0.59 15.05
N LEU A 140 46.57 -1.59 15.86
CA LEU A 140 47.62 -1.65 16.90
C LEU A 140 48.51 -0.41 17.06
#